data_AF-A0A1A8U3Q2-F1
#
_entry.id   AF-A0A1A8U3Q2-F1
#
_cell.length_a   1.000
_cell.length_b   1.000
_cell.length_c   1.000
_cell.angle_alpha   90.00
_cell.angle_beta   90.00
_cell.angle_gamma   90.00
#
_symmetry.space_group_name_H-M   'P 1'
#
loop_
_entity.id
_entity.type
_entity.pdbx_description
1 polymer ?
#
loop_
_entity_poly.entity_id
_entity_poly.type
_entity_poly.pdbx_seq_one_letter_code
_entity_poly.pdbx_strand_id
1 'polypeptide(L)'
;EDGKPVWAPHPTDGFQLGTIIDIGADTLTIEPLNQKGKTFLAPISEVFPAEDDVNKYVDDNCSLMYLNEATLLNNVRVRYNKDHIYTFVANILIAVNPYYDIPKLYGPDAIKSYQGKSLGTLPP
;
A
#
# COMPACT_ATOMS: atom_id res chain seq x y z
N GLU A 1 18.76 -2.54 -3.96
CA GLU A 1 19.53 -2.59 -5.22
C GLU A 1 19.58 -1.19 -5.78
N ASP A 2 20.74 -0.79 -6.29
CA ASP A 2 20.93 0.57 -6.81
C ASP A 2 19.88 0.89 -7.88
N GLY A 3 19.17 2.01 -7.69
CA GLY A 3 18.15 2.48 -8.62
C GLY A 3 16.73 1.91 -8.43
N LYS A 4 16.49 1.03 -7.44
CA LYS A 4 15.11 0.62 -7.11
C LYS A 4 14.32 1.77 -6.47
N PRO A 5 13.03 1.91 -6.80
CA PRO A 5 12.18 2.91 -6.18
C PRO A 5 11.99 2.61 -4.69
N VAL A 6 11.94 3.67 -3.90
CA VAL A 6 11.66 3.64 -2.46
C VAL A 6 10.49 4.57 -2.15
N TRP A 7 9.76 4.25 -1.09
CA TRP A 7 8.80 5.15 -0.48
C TRP A 7 9.53 6.10 0.45
N ALA A 8 9.28 7.40 0.28
CA ALA A 8 9.82 8.46 1.09
C ALA A 8 8.67 9.37 1.60
N PRO A 9 8.84 10.08 2.72
CA PRO A 9 7.77 10.85 3.33
C PRO A 9 7.27 11.98 2.40
N HIS A 10 5.96 12.18 2.39
CA HIS A 10 5.29 13.27 1.67
C HIS A 10 4.28 13.97 2.59
N PRO A 11 4.29 15.32 2.68
CA PRO A 11 3.45 16.05 3.65
C PRO A 11 1.94 15.82 3.53
N THR A 12 1.43 15.54 2.32
CA THR A 12 -0.01 15.38 2.08
C THR A 12 -0.42 13.93 1.85
N ASP A 13 0.44 13.15 1.18
CA ASP A 13 0.09 11.78 0.76
C ASP A 13 0.62 10.71 1.71
N GLY A 14 1.30 11.12 2.79
CA GLY A 14 2.03 10.24 3.71
C GLY A 14 3.35 9.79 3.10
N PHE A 15 3.28 9.06 1.99
CA PHE A 15 4.44 8.56 1.25
C PHE A 15 4.33 8.83 -0.26
N GLN A 16 5.48 9.04 -0.89
CA GLN A 16 5.64 9.17 -2.34
C GLN A 16 6.82 8.31 -2.82
N LEU A 17 6.81 7.93 -4.10
CA LEU A 17 7.91 7.20 -4.71
C LEU A 17 9.08 8.14 -5.05
N GLY A 18 10.30 7.66 -4.79
CA GLY A 18 11.52 8.34 -5.18
C GLY A 18 12.68 7.36 -5.38
N THR A 19 13.81 7.91 -5.81
CA THR A 19 15.07 7.17 -5.97
C THR A 19 16.11 7.78 -5.02
N ILE A 20 16.90 6.91 -4.40
CA ILE A 20 18.04 7.34 -3.57
C ILE A 20 19.16 7.81 -4.50
N ILE A 21 19.61 9.05 -4.32
CA ILE A 21 20.71 9.63 -5.11
C ILE A 21 22.02 9.72 -4.32
N ASP A 22 21.93 9.82 -3.00
CA ASP A 22 23.07 9.92 -2.10
C ASP A 22 22.72 9.38 -0.71
N ILE A 23 23.72 8.82 -0.04
CA ILE A 23 23.59 8.16 1.26
C ILE A 23 24.50 8.88 2.26
N GLY A 24 23.89 9.62 3.18
CA GLY A 24 24.59 10.21 4.33
C GLY A 24 24.71 9.25 5.51
N ALA A 25 25.14 9.77 6.67
CA ALA A 25 25.29 8.98 7.88
C ALA A 25 23.96 8.45 8.44
N ASP A 26 22.96 9.34 8.57
CA ASP A 26 21.62 9.03 9.14
C ASP A 26 20.46 9.43 8.20
N THR A 27 20.79 10.00 7.05
CA THR A 27 19.81 10.57 6.10
C THR A 27 20.10 10.13 4.68
N LEU A 28 19.03 9.98 3.90
CA LEU A 28 19.08 9.69 2.47
C LEU A 28 18.67 10.93 1.69
N THR A 29 19.39 11.21 0.61
CA THR A 29 18.96 12.21 -0.37
C THR A 29 18.08 11.52 -1.40
N ILE A 30 16.81 11.93 -1.46
CA ILE A 30 15.79 11.31 -2.32
C ILE A 30 15.38 12.28 -3.42
N GLU A 31 15.30 11.77 -4.65
CA GLU A 31 14.66 12.43 -5.79
C GLU A 31 13.27 11.81 -6.02
N PRO A 32 12.15 12.55 -5.85
CA PRO A 32 10.82 12.05 -6.13
C PRO A 32 10.64 11.73 -7.63
N LEU A 33 9.98 10.61 -7.95
CA LEU A 33 9.71 10.22 -9.34
C LEU A 33 8.81 11.23 -10.07
N ASN A 34 7.94 11.92 -9.34
CA ASN A 34 6.99 12.89 -9.88
C ASN A 34 7.59 14.31 -10.04
N GLN A 35 8.75 14.59 -9.46
CA GLN A 35 9.38 15.92 -9.45
C GLN A 35 10.89 15.80 -9.74
N LYS A 36 11.23 15.40 -10.96
CA LYS A 36 12.63 15.26 -11.40
C LYS A 36 13.41 16.57 -11.21
N GLY A 37 14.62 16.46 -10.68
CA GLY A 37 15.52 17.58 -10.40
C GLY A 37 15.31 18.26 -9.05
N LYS A 38 14.24 17.92 -8.30
CA LYS A 38 14.07 18.35 -6.92
C LYS A 38 14.50 17.23 -5.99
N THR A 39 15.34 17.56 -5.01
CA THR A 39 15.81 16.59 -4.02
C THR A 39 15.44 17.07 -2.63
N PHE A 40 15.31 16.12 -1.71
CA PHE A 40 15.10 16.41 -0.29
C PHE A 40 15.79 15.35 0.56
N LEU A 41 16.04 15.69 1.82
CA LEU A 41 16.64 14.77 2.79
C LEU A 41 15.52 14.10 3.60
N ALA A 42 15.62 12.79 3.76
CA ALA A 42 14.74 12.00 4.62
C ALA A 42 15.57 11.13 5.59
N PRO A 43 15.15 10.95 6.84
CA PRO A 43 15.78 9.99 7.75
C PRO A 43 15.72 8.57 7.17
N ILE A 44 16.77 7.77 7.38
CA ILE A 44 16.78 6.36 6.91
C ILE A 44 15.58 5.58 7.48
N SER A 45 15.16 5.90 8.71
CA SER A 45 14.02 5.25 9.38
C SER A 45 12.65 5.54 8.73
N GLU A 46 12.55 6.57 7.89
CA GLU A 46 11.31 6.99 7.23
C GLU A 46 11.29 6.63 5.73
N VAL A 47 12.32 5.93 5.25
CA VAL A 47 12.43 5.48 3.86
C VAL A 47 12.25 3.97 3.80
N PHE A 48 11.31 3.53 2.98
CA PHE A 48 10.92 2.12 2.90
C PHE A 48 11.09 1.56 1.50
N PRO A 49 11.45 0.27 1.35
CA PRO A 49 11.47 -0.38 0.05
C PRO A 49 10.07 -0.43 -0.57
N ALA A 50 9.98 -0.20 -1.88
CA ALA A 50 8.76 -0.34 -2.65
C ALA A 50 8.72 -1.69 -3.38
N GLU A 51 7.51 -2.15 -3.73
CA GLU A 51 7.31 -3.27 -4.65
C GLU A 51 7.75 -2.88 -6.08
N ASP A 52 8.16 -3.86 -6.88
CA ASP A 52 8.52 -3.62 -8.29
C ASP A 52 7.29 -3.15 -9.11
N ASP A 53 6.11 -3.67 -8.81
CA ASP A 53 4.83 -3.22 -9.38
C ASP A 53 4.00 -2.47 -8.33
N VAL A 54 4.00 -1.15 -8.41
CA VAL A 54 3.28 -0.25 -7.49
C VAL A 54 1.77 -0.24 -7.70
N ASN A 55 1.28 -0.75 -8.84
CA ASN A 55 -0.15 -0.85 -9.14
C ASN A 55 -0.74 -2.22 -8.76
N LYS A 56 0.13 -3.17 -8.40
CA LYS A 56 -0.29 -4.45 -7.83
C LYS A 56 -0.96 -4.20 -6.48
N TYR A 57 -2.03 -4.93 -6.25
CA TYR A 57 -2.73 -5.00 -4.96
C TYR A 57 -2.93 -6.45 -4.58
N VAL A 58 -3.01 -6.70 -3.28
CA VAL A 58 -3.21 -8.04 -2.70
C VAL A 58 -4.37 -8.02 -1.72
N ASP A 59 -5.03 -9.16 -1.56
CA ASP A 59 -6.12 -9.33 -0.60
C ASP A 59 -5.62 -9.47 0.84
N ASP A 60 -4.45 -10.11 1.02
CA ASP A 60 -3.72 -10.22 2.28
C ASP A 60 -2.36 -9.54 2.16
N ASN A 61 -2.11 -8.52 3.00
CA ASN A 61 -0.85 -7.79 3.04
C ASN A 61 0.36 -8.68 3.37
N CYS A 62 0.16 -9.84 3.98
CA CYS A 62 1.23 -10.83 4.17
C CYS A 62 1.76 -11.42 2.84
N SER A 63 1.08 -11.18 1.72
CA SER A 63 1.52 -11.58 0.37
C SER A 63 2.42 -10.54 -0.33
N LEU A 64 2.68 -9.38 0.29
CA LEU A 64 3.62 -8.39 -0.24
C LEU A 64 5.07 -8.88 -0.03
N MET A 65 5.96 -8.55 -0.98
CA MET A 65 7.39 -8.86 -0.83
C MET A 65 8.01 -8.01 0.27
N TYR A 66 7.63 -6.73 0.32
CA TYR A 66 8.02 -5.77 1.33
C TYR A 66 6.79 -5.32 2.11
N LEU A 67 6.56 -5.92 3.27
CA LEU A 67 5.51 -5.48 4.18
C LEU A 67 6.05 -4.37 5.09
N ASN A 68 5.62 -3.13 4.85
CA ASN A 68 5.90 -1.96 5.67
C ASN A 68 4.70 -0.99 5.64
N GLU A 69 4.77 0.07 6.42
CA GLU A 69 3.68 1.05 6.52
C GLU A 69 3.37 1.76 5.19
N ALA A 70 4.39 2.04 4.37
CA ALA A 70 4.20 2.69 3.07
C ALA A 70 3.58 1.75 2.03
N THR A 71 4.01 0.49 1.97
CA THR A 71 3.43 -0.50 1.05
C THR A 71 2.02 -0.91 1.47
N LEU A 72 1.74 -1.01 2.77
CA LEU A 72 0.39 -1.22 3.29
C LEU A 72 -0.52 -0.05 2.91
N LEU A 73 -0.07 1.19 3.11
CA LEU A 73 -0.82 2.38 2.69
C LEU A 73 -1.10 2.36 1.18
N ASN A 74 -0.10 2.02 0.36
CA ASN A 74 -0.27 1.93 -1.08
C ASN A 74 -1.26 0.82 -1.47
N ASN A 75 -1.17 -0.37 -0.86
CA ASN A 75 -2.10 -1.47 -1.14
C ASN A 75 -3.55 -1.06 -0.82
N VAL A 76 -3.80 -0.46 0.35
CA VAL A 76 -5.13 0.04 0.73
C VAL A 76 -5.60 1.13 -0.24
N ARG A 77 -4.72 2.06 -0.64
CA ARG A 77 -5.05 3.13 -1.62
C ARG A 77 -5.46 2.56 -2.97
N VAL A 78 -4.68 1.63 -3.52
CA VAL A 78 -4.99 1.00 -4.82
C VAL A 78 -6.29 0.20 -4.76
N ARG A 79 -6.54 -0.51 -3.64
CA ARG A 79 -7.78 -1.26 -3.41
C ARG A 79 -9.00 -0.34 -3.28
N TYR A 80 -8.87 0.75 -2.53
CA TYR A 80 -9.94 1.72 -2.35
C TYR A 80 -10.40 2.31 -3.69
N ASN A 81 -9.46 2.62 -4.59
CA ASN A 81 -9.77 3.10 -5.95
C ASN A 81 -10.47 2.06 -6.84
N LYS A 82 -10.58 0.81 -6.39
CA LYS A 82 -11.25 -0.31 -7.06
C LYS A 82 -12.49 -0.80 -6.30
N ASP A 83 -13.03 0.02 -5.38
CA ASP A 83 -14.16 -0.33 -4.51
C ASP A 83 -13.90 -1.53 -3.58
N HIS A 84 -12.63 -1.88 -3.34
CA HIS A 84 -12.25 -2.94 -2.41
C HIS A 84 -11.94 -2.35 -1.03
N ILE A 85 -12.96 -2.25 -0.19
CA ILE A 85 -12.87 -1.56 1.11
C ILE A 85 -12.35 -2.42 2.26
N TYR A 86 -12.30 -3.74 2.05
CA TYR A 86 -11.80 -4.70 3.03
C TYR A 86 -10.44 -5.23 2.59
N THR A 87 -9.52 -5.39 3.54
CA THR A 87 -8.17 -5.93 3.28
C THR A 87 -7.69 -6.73 4.48
N PHE A 88 -7.15 -7.93 4.26
CA PHE A 88 -6.57 -8.74 5.33
C PHE A 88 -5.14 -8.30 5.66
N VAL A 89 -4.79 -8.45 6.93
CA VAL A 89 -3.41 -8.52 7.42
C VAL A 89 -3.37 -9.75 8.32
N ALA A 90 -3.07 -10.91 7.73
CA ALA A 90 -3.24 -12.21 8.38
C ALA A 90 -4.66 -12.39 8.99
N ASN A 91 -4.79 -12.29 10.31
CA ASN A 91 -6.05 -12.44 11.04
C ASN A 91 -6.74 -11.10 11.38
N ILE A 92 -6.15 -9.97 11.00
CA ILE A 92 -6.72 -8.64 11.19
C ILE A 92 -7.44 -8.20 9.91
N LEU A 93 -8.61 -7.59 10.06
CA LEU A 93 -9.36 -6.99 8.95
C LEU A 93 -9.23 -5.47 9.01
N ILE A 94 -8.73 -4.87 7.94
CA ILE A 94 -8.77 -3.43 7.71
C ILE A 94 -10.05 -3.12 6.91
N ALA A 95 -10.87 -2.19 7.41
CA ALA A 95 -12.08 -1.73 6.75
C ALA A 95 -12.01 -0.20 6.56
N VAL A 96 -12.14 0.25 5.31
CA VAL A 96 -12.12 1.69 4.96
C VAL A 96 -13.52 2.13 4.57
N ASN A 97 -14.07 3.15 5.23
CA ASN A 97 -15.41 3.64 4.91
C ASN A 97 -15.42 4.37 3.56
N PRO A 98 -16.18 3.90 2.55
CA PRO A 98 -16.27 4.57 1.25
C PRO A 98 -17.15 5.83 1.27
N TYR A 99 -18.00 6.03 2.28
CA TYR A 99 -19.04 7.07 2.34
C TYR A 99 -20.12 6.98 1.24
N TYR A 100 -20.19 5.86 0.53
CA TYR A 100 -21.26 5.52 -0.42
C TYR A 100 -21.54 4.02 -0.40
N ASP A 101 -22.69 3.62 -0.96
CA ASP A 101 -23.07 2.22 -1.04
C ASP A 101 -22.36 1.52 -2.21
N ILE A 102 -21.67 0.41 -1.92
CA ILE A 102 -21.06 -0.45 -2.93
C ILE A 102 -22.09 -1.49 -3.37
N PRO A 103 -22.47 -1.53 -4.67
CA PRO A 103 -23.51 -2.44 -5.15
C PRO A 103 -23.17 -3.91 -4.87
N LYS A 104 -24.17 -4.67 -4.43
CA LYS A 104 -24.13 -6.14 -4.21
C LYS A 104 -23.20 -6.63 -3.09
N LEU A 105 -22.42 -5.77 -2.43
CA LEU A 105 -21.48 -6.16 -1.37
C LEU A 105 -22.19 -6.81 -0.16
N TYR A 106 -23.33 -6.26 0.25
CA TYR A 106 -24.10 -6.73 1.40
C TYR A 106 -25.39 -7.48 1.01
N GLY A 107 -25.46 -7.97 -0.24
CA GLY A 107 -26.63 -8.68 -0.75
C GLY A 107 -26.77 -10.11 -0.18
N PRO A 108 -27.97 -10.72 -0.27
CA PRO A 108 -28.19 -12.10 0.17
C PRO A 108 -27.30 -13.12 -0.55
N ASP A 109 -26.95 -12.86 -1.82
CA ASP A 109 -26.05 -13.72 -2.59
C ASP A 109 -24.61 -13.68 -2.05
N ALA A 110 -24.14 -12.51 -1.59
CA ALA A 110 -22.85 -12.37 -0.94
C ALA A 110 -22.82 -13.12 0.40
N ILE A 111 -23.86 -12.97 1.23
CA ILE A 111 -23.94 -13.70 2.51
C ILE A 111 -23.85 -15.21 2.29
N LYS A 112 -24.59 -15.74 1.29
CA LYS A 112 -24.57 -17.17 0.95
C LYS A 112 -23.23 -17.64 0.40
N SER A 113 -22.53 -16.82 -0.39
CA SER A 113 -21.25 -17.24 -0.98
C SER A 113 -20.13 -17.36 0.06
N TYR A 114 -20.13 -16.51 1.09
CA TYR A 114 -19.15 -16.50 2.18
C TYR A 114 -19.45 -17.51 3.30
N GLN A 115 -20.68 -18.00 3.42
CA GLN A 115 -21.07 -18.93 4.48
C GLN A 115 -20.26 -20.24 4.42
N GLY A 116 -19.59 -20.57 5.53
CA GLY A 116 -18.83 -21.82 5.68
C GLY A 116 -17.51 -21.88 4.90
N LYS A 117 -17.03 -20.74 4.38
CA LYS A 117 -15.75 -20.65 3.68
C LYS A 117 -14.60 -20.42 4.65
N SER A 118 -13.48 -21.09 4.41
CA SER A 118 -12.26 -20.89 5.18
C SER A 118 -11.63 -19.52 4.90
N LEU A 119 -10.94 -18.95 5.88
CA LEU A 119 -10.23 -17.69 5.73
C LEU A 119 -9.24 -17.74 4.55
N GLY A 120 -9.20 -16.67 3.75
CA GLY A 120 -8.32 -16.55 2.58
C GLY A 120 -8.77 -17.32 1.33
N THR A 121 -9.87 -18.08 1.38
CA THR A 121 -10.42 -18.72 0.17
C THR A 121 -11.25 -17.76 -0.70
N LEU A 122 -11.83 -16.75 -0.06
CA LEU A 122 -12.50 -15.63 -0.72
C LEU A 122 -11.77 -14.33 -0.39
N PRO A 123 -11.93 -13.30 -1.24
CA PRO A 123 -11.47 -11.96 -0.92
C PRO A 123 -12.02 -11.46 0.42
N PRO A 124 -11.34 -10.53 1.10
CA PRO A 124 -11.80 -9.91 2.34
C PRO A 124 -13.09 -9.09 2.16
#